data_AF-A0A355TTU9-F1
#
_entry.id   AF-A0A355TTU9-F1
#
_cell.length_a   1.000
_cell.length_b   1.000
_cell.length_c   1.000
_cell.angle_alpha   90.00
_cell.angle_beta   90.00
_cell.angle_gamma   90.00
#
_symmetry.space_group_name_H-M   'P 1'
#
loop_
_entity.id
_entity.type
_entity.pdbx_description
1 polymer ?
#
loop_
_entity_poly.entity_id
_entity_poly.type
_entity_poly.pdbx_seq_one_letter_code
_entity_poly.pdbx_strand_id
1 'polypeptide(L)'
;MAIRSDEISEILRQQIDGYNPEVEETSYGTVIQVGDNIATVYGLKDARAGELLRFPNGIYGMIMNLEEDCIGCIVMGPDDEIREGDRVERTDRIAEVPVGECMFGRVVNALGQPIDGLG
;
A
#
# COMPACT_ATOMS: atom_id res chain seq x y z
N MET A 1 -12.71 30.72 3.90
CA MET A 1 -13.05 30.62 2.46
C MET A 1 -13.99 29.44 2.33
N ALA A 2 -15.24 29.64 1.93
CA ALA A 2 -16.23 28.57 1.90
C ALA A 2 -15.99 27.68 0.68
N ILE A 3 -15.70 26.41 0.91
CA ILE A 3 -15.55 25.40 -0.14
C ILE A 3 -16.90 25.32 -0.88
N ARG A 4 -16.89 25.57 -2.19
CA ARG A 4 -18.10 25.52 -3.02
C ARG A 4 -18.35 24.07 -3.41
N SER A 5 -19.56 23.59 -3.14
CA SER A 5 -19.99 22.22 -3.47
C SER A 5 -19.83 21.88 -4.96
N ASP A 6 -19.87 22.90 -5.82
CA ASP A 6 -19.74 22.75 -7.27
C ASP A 6 -18.32 22.32 -7.69
N GLU A 7 -17.28 22.86 -7.04
CA GLU A 7 -15.87 22.53 -7.35
C GLU A 7 -15.53 21.08 -6.97
N ILE A 8 -16.01 20.61 -5.80
CA ILE A 8 -15.83 19.21 -5.38
C ILE A 8 -16.52 18.27 -6.38
N SER A 9 -17.73 18.63 -6.81
CA SER A 9 -18.51 17.82 -7.75
C SER A 9 -17.84 17.72 -9.12
N GLU A 10 -17.19 18.79 -9.56
CA GLU A 10 -16.47 18.86 -10.83
C GLU A 10 -15.18 18.03 -10.79
N ILE A 11 -14.41 18.10 -9.69
CA ILE A 11 -13.21 17.26 -9.48
C ILE A 11 -13.57 15.77 -9.48
N LEU A 12 -14.62 15.38 -8.75
CA LEU A 12 -15.06 13.98 -8.68
C LEU A 12 -15.55 13.48 -10.05
N ARG A 13 -16.27 14.29 -10.82
CA ARG A 13 -16.67 13.93 -12.19
C ARG A 13 -15.48 13.69 -13.10
N GLN A 14 -14.47 14.56 -13.05
CA GLN A 14 -13.25 14.39 -13.83
C GLN A 14 -12.50 13.08 -13.47
N GLN A 15 -12.47 12.69 -12.20
CA GLN A 15 -11.86 11.43 -11.77
C GLN A 15 -12.61 10.20 -12.29
N ILE A 16 -13.94 10.25 -12.35
CA ILE A 16 -14.78 9.17 -12.89
C ILE A 16 -14.64 9.09 -14.41
N ASP A 17 -14.67 10.23 -15.11
CA ASP A 17 -14.53 10.28 -16.58
C ASP A 17 -13.15 9.78 -17.04
N GLY A 18 -12.12 9.96 -16.21
CA GLY A 18 -10.76 9.43 -16.45
C GLY A 18 -10.55 7.98 -16.02
N TYR A 19 -11.55 7.31 -15.43
CA TYR A 19 -11.40 5.94 -14.96
C TYR A 19 -11.47 4.95 -16.12
N ASN A 20 -10.31 4.43 -16.54
CA ASN A 20 -10.21 3.34 -17.50
C ASN A 20 -9.87 2.04 -16.75
N PRO A 21 -10.77 1.04 -16.68
CA PRO A 21 -10.46 -0.23 -16.04
C PRO A 21 -9.52 -1.04 -16.94
N GLU A 22 -8.22 -0.93 -16.71
CA GLU A 22 -7.24 -1.86 -17.26
C GLU A 22 -7.27 -3.16 -16.44
N VAL A 23 -7.32 -4.29 -17.14
CA VAL A 23 -7.19 -5.61 -16.50
C VAL A 23 -5.71 -5.83 -16.25
N GLU A 24 -5.25 -5.41 -15.07
CA GLU A 24 -3.88 -5.68 -14.63
C GLU A 24 -3.79 -7.10 -14.04
N GLU A 25 -2.78 -7.86 -14.48
CA GLU A 25 -2.48 -9.17 -13.92
C GLU A 25 -1.74 -8.99 -12.59
N THR A 26 -2.48 -8.86 -11.50
CA THR A 26 -1.90 -8.68 -10.17
C THR A 26 -1.60 -10.03 -9.51
N SER A 27 -0.37 -10.21 -9.03
CA SER A 27 0.03 -11.40 -8.27
C SER A 27 -0.42 -11.29 -6.81
N TYR A 28 -0.88 -12.40 -6.25
CA TYR A 28 -1.33 -12.47 -4.86
C TYR A 28 -0.66 -13.60 -4.08
N GLY A 29 -0.44 -13.34 -2.80
CA GLY A 29 0.05 -14.29 -1.81
C GLY A 29 -0.96 -14.49 -0.69
N THR A 30 -0.62 -15.37 0.26
CA THR A 30 -1.42 -15.65 1.45
C THR A 30 -0.56 -15.53 2.69
N VAL A 31 -1.04 -14.84 3.74
CA VAL A 31 -0.35 -14.75 5.03
C VAL A 31 -0.36 -16.13 5.70
N ILE A 32 0.81 -16.65 6.05
CA ILE A 32 0.96 -17.89 6.84
C ILE A 32 0.99 -17.56 8.32
N GLN A 33 1.71 -16.51 8.70
CA GLN A 33 1.84 -16.07 10.09
C GLN A 33 2.12 -14.58 10.11
N VAL A 34 1.70 -13.95 11.20
CA VAL A 34 2.00 -12.55 11.51
C VAL A 34 2.24 -12.41 13.01
N GLY A 35 3.24 -11.64 13.40
CA GLY A 35 3.53 -11.29 14.78
C GLY A 35 4.73 -10.37 14.90
N ASP A 36 4.71 -9.48 15.88
CA ASP A 36 5.75 -8.47 16.13
C ASP A 36 6.06 -7.63 14.87
N ASN A 37 5.04 -7.30 14.07
CA ASN A 37 5.16 -6.62 12.77
C ASN A 37 5.98 -7.39 11.71
N ILE A 38 6.13 -8.70 11.86
CA ILE A 38 6.73 -9.56 10.84
C ILE A 38 5.64 -10.49 10.31
N ALA A 39 5.45 -10.50 9.00
CA ALA A 39 4.57 -11.42 8.32
C ALA A 39 5.36 -12.37 7.42
N THR A 40 4.96 -13.64 7.42
CA THR A 40 5.42 -14.61 6.42
C THR A 40 4.30 -14.82 5.43
N VAL A 41 4.60 -14.61 4.15
CA VAL A 41 3.64 -14.71 3.06
C VAL A 41 4.05 -15.86 2.15
N TYR A 42 3.11 -16.75 1.84
CA TYR A 42 3.27 -17.81 0.86
C TYR A 42 2.94 -17.31 -0.55
N GLY A 43 3.71 -17.76 -1.53
CA GLY A 43 3.49 -17.46 -2.94
C GLY A 43 4.30 -16.26 -3.43
N LEU A 44 3.73 -15.45 -4.33
CA LEU A 44 4.38 -14.26 -4.89
C LEU A 44 5.77 -14.54 -5.51
N LYS A 45 5.86 -15.58 -6.35
CA LYS A 45 7.13 -16.06 -6.95
C LYS A 45 7.91 -15.00 -7.73
N ASP A 46 7.21 -14.00 -8.27
CA ASP A 46 7.81 -12.93 -9.07
C ASP A 46 8.13 -11.67 -8.25
N ALA A 47 8.00 -11.73 -6.93
CA ALA A 47 8.28 -10.61 -6.05
C ALA A 47 9.78 -10.33 -5.90
N ARG A 48 10.11 -9.06 -5.68
CA ARG A 48 11.49 -8.58 -5.59
C ARG A 48 11.83 -8.15 -4.15
N ALA A 49 13.10 -8.28 -3.78
CA ALA A 49 13.56 -7.81 -2.47
C ALA A 49 13.39 -6.28 -2.38
N GLY A 50 12.89 -5.79 -1.24
CA GLY A 50 12.59 -4.38 -1.04
C GLY A 50 11.31 -3.89 -1.72
N GLU A 51 10.50 -4.78 -2.30
CA GLU A 51 9.19 -4.43 -2.86
C GLU A 51 8.15 -4.19 -1.77
N LEU A 52 7.20 -3.30 -2.04
CA LEU A 52 6.05 -3.07 -1.19
C LEU A 52 4.95 -4.09 -1.48
N LEU A 53 4.35 -4.60 -0.42
CA LEU A 53 3.18 -5.46 -0.43
C LEU A 53 2.01 -4.73 0.22
N ARG A 54 0.82 -4.94 -0.32
CA ARG A 54 -0.42 -4.41 0.24
C ARG A 54 -1.17 -5.53 0.95
N PHE A 55 -1.33 -5.35 2.25
CA PHE A 55 -2.15 -6.18 3.11
C PHE A 55 -3.60 -5.66 3.13
N PRO A 56 -4.53 -6.40 3.73
CA PRO A 56 -5.86 -5.89 4.03
C PRO A 56 -5.82 -4.57 4.80
N ASN A 57 -6.94 -3.85 4.79
CA ASN A 57 -7.12 -2.56 5.47
C ASN A 57 -6.15 -1.45 5.02
N GLY A 58 -5.49 -1.62 3.87
CA GLY A 58 -4.58 -0.62 3.31
C GLY A 58 -3.24 -0.56 4.02
N ILE A 59 -2.90 -1.57 4.82
CA ILE A 59 -1.60 -1.69 5.47
C ILE A 59 -0.56 -2.08 4.42
N TYR A 60 0.59 -1.44 4.48
CA TYR A 60 1.72 -1.81 3.63
C TYR A 60 2.72 -2.65 4.42
N GLY A 61 3.44 -3.50 3.71
CA GLY A 61 4.65 -4.12 4.22
C GLY A 61 5.75 -4.10 3.17
N MET A 62 6.96 -4.42 3.58
CA MET A 62 8.13 -4.45 2.69
C MET A 62 8.80 -5.81 2.76
N ILE A 63 9.15 -6.35 1.60
CA ILE A 63 9.86 -7.61 1.48
C ILE A 63 11.29 -7.45 1.97
N MET A 64 11.68 -8.26 2.95
CA MET A 64 13.03 -8.31 3.49
C MET A 64 13.78 -9.53 2.99
N ASN A 65 13.12 -10.70 3.06
CA ASN A 65 13.72 -11.99 2.71
C ASN A 65 12.85 -12.70 1.67
N LEU A 66 13.52 -13.30 0.69
CA LEU A 66 12.92 -14.18 -0.30
C LEU A 66 13.47 -15.59 -0.06
N GLU A 67 12.61 -16.50 0.39
CA GLU A 67 12.90 -17.93 0.46
C GLU A 67 12.25 -18.63 -0.74
N GLU A 68 12.42 -19.95 -0.85
CA GLU A 68 11.97 -20.71 -2.02
C GLU A 68 10.44 -20.68 -2.21
N ASP A 69 9.70 -20.78 -1.09
CA ASP A 69 8.24 -20.83 -1.06
C ASP A 69 7.60 -19.71 -0.22
N CYS A 70 8.41 -19.04 0.60
CA CYS A 70 7.97 -18.09 1.62
C CYS A 70 8.68 -16.75 1.47
N ILE A 71 7.99 -15.68 1.84
CA ILE A 71 8.52 -14.33 1.84
C ILE A 71 8.42 -13.77 3.25
N GLY A 72 9.55 -13.32 3.78
CA GLY A 72 9.60 -12.58 5.03
C GLY A 72 9.42 -11.09 4.74
N CYS A 73 8.40 -10.48 5.32
CA CYS A 73 8.10 -9.08 5.15
C CYS A 73 7.85 -8.37 6.48
N ILE A 74 8.28 -7.12 6.55
CA ILE A 74 8.02 -6.24 7.69
C ILE A 74 6.72 -5.49 7.41
N VAL A 75 5.79 -5.51 8.35
CA VAL A 75 4.53 -4.76 8.33
C VAL A 75 4.79 -3.32 8.75
N MET A 76 4.30 -2.36 7.97
CA MET A 76 4.43 -0.92 8.19
C MET A 76 3.09 -0.33 8.66
N GLY A 77 2.57 -0.84 9.77
CA GLY A 77 1.26 -0.49 10.31
C GLY A 77 0.87 -1.39 11.49
N PRO A 78 -0.37 -1.31 11.98
CA PRO A 78 -0.88 -2.20 13.02
C PRO A 78 -0.99 -3.64 12.50
N ASP A 79 -0.22 -4.57 13.06
CA ASP A 79 -0.24 -5.97 12.66
C ASP A 79 -1.44 -6.76 13.22
N ASP A 80 -2.14 -6.21 14.23
CA ASP A 80 -3.36 -6.79 14.81
C ASP A 80 -4.55 -6.85 13.84
N GLU A 81 -4.50 -6.06 12.77
CA GLU A 81 -5.50 -6.04 11.71
C GLU A 81 -5.25 -7.09 10.62
N ILE A 82 -4.09 -7.75 10.62
CA ILE A 82 -3.70 -8.79 9.67
C ILE A 82 -3.90 -10.16 10.31
N ARG A 83 -4.42 -11.12 9.55
CA ARG A 83 -4.66 -12.49 10.03
C ARG A 83 -4.02 -13.51 9.10
N GLU A 84 -3.73 -14.68 9.68
CA GLU A 84 -3.40 -15.87 8.89
C GLU A 84 -4.52 -16.16 7.88
N GLY A 85 -4.13 -16.51 6.66
CA GLY A 85 -5.03 -16.74 5.54
C GLY A 85 -5.40 -15.48 4.74
N ASP A 86 -5.03 -14.29 5.21
CA ASP A 86 -5.32 -13.05 4.48
C ASP A 86 -4.58 -13.00 3.15
N ARG A 87 -5.24 -12.38 2.17
CA ARG A 87 -4.68 -12.18 0.84
C ARG A 87 -3.74 -10.98 0.85
N VAL A 88 -2.52 -11.18 0.37
CA VAL A 88 -1.52 -10.11 0.20
C VAL A 88 -1.35 -9.82 -1.27
N GLU A 89 -1.33 -8.56 -1.63
CA GLU A 89 -1.21 -8.10 -2.99
C GLU A 89 0.18 -7.56 -3.26
N ARG A 90 0.75 -7.95 -4.41
CA ARG A 90 2.00 -7.41 -4.91
C ARG A 90 1.75 -6.05 -5.55
N THR A 91 2.54 -5.03 -5.18
CA THR A 91 2.37 -3.68 -5.73
C THR A 91 3.23 -3.39 -6.97
N ASP A 92 4.19 -4.26 -7.30
CA ASP A 92 5.22 -4.08 -8.35
C ASP A 92 6.09 -2.83 -8.15
N ARG A 93 6.04 -2.23 -6.95
CA ARG A 93 6.78 -1.03 -6.58
C ARG A 93 7.84 -1.38 -5.56
N ILE A 94 9.11 -1.17 -5.93
CA ILE A 94 10.20 -1.12 -4.95
C ILE A 94 9.89 0.01 -3.97
N ALA A 95 10.27 -0.16 -2.71
CA ALA A 95 10.07 0.84 -1.66
C ALA A 95 10.45 2.23 -2.15
N GLU A 96 9.44 3.07 -2.27
CA GLU A 96 9.54 4.43 -2.76
C GLU A 96 8.64 5.34 -1.94
N VAL A 97 8.99 6.63 -1.93
CA VAL A 97 8.28 7.66 -1.17
C VAL A 97 8.03 8.83 -2.12
N PRO A 98 6.83 9.41 -2.13
CA PRO A 98 6.56 10.61 -2.92
C PRO A 98 7.48 11.77 -2.48
N VAL A 99 8.01 12.50 -3.44
CA VAL A 99 8.87 13.67 -3.22
C VAL A 99 8.37 14.86 -4.04
N GLY A 100 8.57 16.07 -3.54
CA GLY A 100 8.19 17.30 -4.25
C GLY A 100 7.88 18.45 -3.30
N GLU A 101 7.64 19.63 -3.88
CA GLU A 101 7.33 20.84 -3.12
C GLU A 101 6.02 20.74 -2.32
N CYS A 102 5.10 19.87 -2.76
CA CYS A 102 3.85 19.58 -2.06
C CYS A 102 4.04 19.00 -0.65
N MET A 103 5.25 18.54 -0.31
CA MET A 103 5.59 18.03 1.02
C MET A 103 5.93 19.15 2.02
N PHE A 104 6.25 20.36 1.56
CA PHE A 104 6.65 21.45 2.47
C PHE A 104 5.50 21.85 3.39
N GLY A 105 5.77 21.84 4.69
CA GLY A 105 4.80 22.20 5.73
C GLY A 105 3.74 21.13 6.02
N ARG A 106 3.78 19.97 5.34
CA ARG A 106 2.93 18.82 5.64
C ARG A 106 3.53 17.99 6.77
N VAL A 107 2.67 17.27 7.49
CA VAL A 107 3.11 16.17 8.36
C VAL A 107 2.79 14.87 7.65
N VAL A 108 3.83 14.07 7.36
CA VAL A 108 3.70 12.83 6.58
C VAL A 108 4.25 11.64 7.36
N ASN A 109 3.74 10.44 7.06
CA ASN A 109 4.28 9.19 7.59
C ASN A 109 5.52 8.72 6.79
N ALA A 110 6.10 7.58 7.18
CA ALA A 110 7.30 7.01 6.54
C ALA A 110 7.08 6.60 5.06
N LEU A 111 5.83 6.39 4.65
CA LEU A 111 5.44 6.10 3.27
C LEU A 111 5.14 7.39 2.46
N GLY A 112 5.30 8.56 3.08
CA GLY A 112 5.01 9.86 2.49
C GLY A 112 3.53 10.19 2.38
N GLN A 113 2.66 9.45 3.07
CA GLN A 113 1.23 9.75 3.14
C GLN A 113 0.98 10.86 4.17
N PRO A 114 0.13 11.85 3.88
CA PRO A 114 -0.18 12.93 4.81
C PRO A 114 -0.98 12.42 6.01
N ILE A 115 -0.57 12.85 7.21
CA ILE A 115 -1.22 12.55 8.49
C ILE A 115 -1.64 13.82 9.25
N ASP A 116 -1.50 14.99 8.63
CA ASP A 116 -1.92 16.29 9.17
C ASP A 116 -3.44 16.56 9.10
N GLY A 117 -4.20 15.69 8.45
CA GLY A 117 -5.65 15.84 8.28
C GLY A 117 -6.05 16.95 7.31
N LEU A 118 -5.11 17.48 6.52
CA LEU A 118 -5.34 18.56 5.56
C LEU A 118 -5.71 18.07 4.15
N GLY A 119 -5.80 16.74 3.96
CA GLY A 119 -6.05 16.11 2.66
C GLY A 119 -4.76 15.77 1.94
#